data_AF-A0A9P6YB23-F1
#
_entry.id   AF-A0A9P6YB23-F1
#
_cell.length_a   1.000
_cell.length_b   1.000
_cell.length_c   1.000
_cell.angle_alpha   90.00
_cell.angle_beta   90.00
_cell.angle_gamma   90.00
#
_symmetry.space_group_name_H-M   'P 1'
#
loop_
_entity.id
_entity.type
_entity.pdbx_description
1 polymer ?
#
loop_
_entity_poly.entity_id
_entity_poly.type
_entity_poly.pdbx_seq_one_letter_code
_entity_poly.pdbx_strand_id
1 'polypeptide(L)'
;MRKQLLCQPTDDETTTQLASVESQLERQYEHSSSVLALRSGQRWREQGEGSNRYFYRCLCNRQQQQSIRSIRTNTGIVVTEPLNLTETAREYYEQLYSPDPIDEQAISDLLSHVPDSASISLDVHENLLNFWTMDEVSKCLQRTPTKSSPGVDGIPYVILRLLFDHPFICRFFLRVLNTALREGKYPPTWQRSVIILLPKKGDRIQLKNWRPISLICADAKIFTRLLTTRLTPYLSDLIDPHQTGFMAGRFIGDHGFCARVIMGIARQYKLPGVSLPLD
;
A
#
# COMPACT_ATOMS: atom_id res chain seq x y z
N MET A 1 -11.66 -8.32 21.31
CA MET A 1 -11.28 -8.21 22.75
C MET A 1 -10.82 -6.81 23.16
N ARG A 2 -9.94 -6.10 22.43
CA ARG A 2 -9.49 -4.72 22.78
C ARG A 2 -10.61 -3.66 22.78
N LYS A 3 -11.59 -3.74 21.87
CA LYS A 3 -12.78 -2.85 21.86
C LYS A 3 -13.93 -3.30 22.77
N GLN A 4 -14.02 -4.58 23.13
CA GLN A 4 -15.08 -5.07 24.03
C GLN A 4 -14.84 -4.70 25.49
N LEU A 5 -13.59 -4.41 25.87
CA LEU A 5 -13.25 -3.80 27.16
C LEU A 5 -13.52 -2.27 27.19
N LEU A 6 -13.73 -1.63 26.03
CA LEU A 6 -14.00 -0.20 25.88
C LEU A 6 -15.51 0.15 25.88
N CYS A 7 -16.39 -0.83 26.07
CA CYS A 7 -17.85 -0.63 26.09
C CYS A 7 -18.44 -0.50 27.51
N GLN A 8 -17.61 -0.49 28.55
CA GLN A 8 -18.04 -0.02 29.87
C GLN A 8 -17.78 1.48 29.95
N PRO A 9 -18.63 2.28 30.64
CA PRO A 9 -18.37 3.71 30.81
C PRO A 9 -17.10 3.86 31.64
N THR A 10 -15.96 3.98 30.96
CA THR A 10 -14.67 4.27 31.57
C THR A 10 -14.60 5.78 31.80
N ASP A 11 -14.29 6.18 33.04
CA ASP A 11 -14.12 7.58 33.43
C ASP A 11 -13.31 8.35 32.37
N ASP A 12 -13.70 9.59 32.09
CA ASP A 12 -13.08 10.47 31.09
C ASP A 12 -11.55 10.60 31.32
N GLU A 13 -11.14 10.47 32.59
CA GLU A 13 -9.76 10.42 33.04
C GLU A 13 -9.01 9.17 32.55
N THR A 14 -9.62 7.98 32.61
CA THR A 14 -8.99 6.72 32.15
C THR A 14 -8.84 6.66 30.63
N THR A 15 -9.79 7.21 29.88
CA THR A 15 -9.70 7.34 28.41
C THR A 15 -8.58 8.30 28.02
N THR A 16 -8.45 9.42 28.74
CA THR A 16 -7.37 10.40 28.55
C THR A 16 -6.00 9.81 28.90
N GLN A 17 -5.91 9.05 30.00
CA GLN A 17 -4.69 8.35 30.40
C GLN A 17 -4.27 7.29 29.37
N LEU A 18 -5.21 6.50 28.84
CA LEU A 18 -4.93 5.50 27.81
C LEU A 18 -4.37 6.15 26.54
N ALA A 19 -5.03 7.21 26.03
CA ALA A 19 -4.57 7.94 24.86
C ALA A 19 -3.17 8.56 25.07
N SER A 20 -2.90 9.06 26.28
CA SER A 20 -1.57 9.56 26.66
C SER A 20 -0.51 8.45 26.64
N VAL A 21 -0.80 7.30 27.25
CA VAL A 21 0.12 6.14 27.27
C VAL A 21 0.37 5.61 25.86
N GLU A 22 -0.67 5.49 25.02
CA GLU A 22 -0.53 5.08 23.63
C GLU A 22 0.35 6.05 22.83
N SER A 23 0.16 7.37 22.98
CA SER A 23 1.02 8.38 22.35
C SER A 23 2.47 8.28 22.83
N GLN A 24 2.71 8.01 24.12
CA GLN A 24 4.06 7.82 24.66
C GLN A 24 4.72 6.57 24.07
N LEU A 25 3.97 5.47 23.97
CA LEU A 25 4.44 4.19 23.41
C LEU A 25 4.79 4.34 21.92
N GLU A 26 3.97 5.04 21.15
CA GLU A 26 4.21 5.34 19.74
C GLU A 26 5.48 6.18 19.56
N ARG A 27 5.66 7.23 20.37
CA ARG A 27 6.91 8.03 20.36
C ARG A 27 8.15 7.20 20.72
N GLN A 28 8.06 6.29 21.69
CA GLN A 28 9.17 5.42 22.05
C GLN A 28 9.51 4.43 20.93
N TYR A 29 8.50 3.89 20.24
CA TYR A 29 8.72 3.04 19.07
C TYR A 29 9.33 3.81 17.89
N GLU A 30 8.84 5.02 17.61
CA GLU A 30 9.40 5.90 16.58
C GLU A 30 10.86 6.27 16.89
N HIS A 31 11.15 6.63 18.14
CA HIS A 31 12.50 6.96 18.58
C HIS A 31 13.43 5.75 18.46
N SER A 32 13.02 4.59 18.99
CA SER A 32 13.81 3.35 18.92
C SER A 32 14.04 2.92 17.47
N SER A 33 13.01 2.99 16.62
CA SER A 33 13.11 2.69 15.19
C SER A 33 14.05 3.67 14.48
N SER A 34 13.99 4.96 14.83
CA SER A 34 14.87 5.99 14.28
C SER A 34 16.32 5.77 14.71
N VAL A 35 16.57 5.41 15.98
CA VAL A 35 17.91 5.06 16.49
C VAL A 35 18.45 3.81 15.80
N LEU A 36 17.62 2.77 15.63
CA LEU A 36 18.01 1.56 14.91
C LEU A 36 18.26 1.83 13.43
N ALA A 37 17.48 2.69 12.78
CA ALA A 37 17.74 3.18 11.43
C ALA A 37 19.04 4.00 11.35
N LEU A 38 19.35 4.77 12.39
CA LEU A 38 20.60 5.51 12.54
C LEU A 38 21.81 4.56 12.67
N ARG A 39 21.72 3.57 13.56
CA ARG A 39 22.79 2.60 13.79
C ARG A 39 22.98 1.66 12.60
N SER A 40 21.91 1.14 12.01
CA SER A 40 21.98 0.27 10.84
C SER A 40 22.59 0.96 9.61
N GLY A 41 22.35 2.26 9.45
CA GLY A 41 22.94 3.08 8.39
C GLY A 41 24.26 3.77 8.76
N GLN A 42 24.80 3.58 9.97
CA GLN A 42 26.00 4.28 10.46
C GLN A 42 27.19 4.07 9.52
N ARG A 43 27.46 2.81 9.16
CA ARG A 43 28.55 2.45 8.25
C ARG A 43 28.37 3.04 6.85
N TRP A 44 27.13 3.18 6.37
CA TRP A 44 26.85 3.86 5.09
C TRP A 44 27.05 5.37 5.18
N ARG A 45 26.70 6.02 6.29
CA ARG A 45 26.96 7.46 6.46
C ARG A 45 28.46 7.74 6.60
N GLU A 46 29.17 6.95 7.38
CA GLU A 46 30.61 7.13 7.63
C GLU A 46 31.48 6.75 6.43
N GLN A 47 31.11 5.68 5.70
CA GLN A 47 31.95 5.11 4.64
C GLN A 47 31.22 4.99 3.29
N GLY A 48 29.93 5.22 3.21
CA GLY A 48 29.16 5.11 1.96
C GLY A 48 28.96 6.44 1.23
N GLU A 49 29.13 7.59 1.90
CA GLU A 49 28.96 8.91 1.24
C GLU A 49 30.20 9.33 0.43
N GLY A 50 31.35 8.69 0.64
CA GLY A 50 32.56 8.87 -0.16
C GLY A 50 32.75 7.75 -1.20
N SER A 51 33.41 8.08 -2.32
CA SER A 51 33.77 7.13 -3.40
C SER A 51 34.87 6.14 -2.98
N ASN A 52 34.62 5.33 -1.96
CA ASN A 52 35.58 4.37 -1.42
C ASN A 52 35.16 2.91 -1.70
N ARG A 53 36.05 1.96 -1.38
CA ARG A 53 35.83 0.53 -1.62
C ARG A 53 34.54 0.00 -0.98
N TYR A 54 34.13 0.52 0.16
CA TYR A 54 32.89 0.11 0.82
C TYR A 54 31.66 0.56 0.02
N PHE A 55 31.62 1.83 -0.41
CA PHE A 55 30.58 2.36 -1.30
C PHE A 55 30.44 1.53 -2.59
N TYR A 56 31.54 1.31 -3.30
CA TYR A 56 31.54 0.49 -4.52
C TYR A 56 31.08 -0.95 -4.26
N ARG A 57 31.52 -1.58 -3.16
CA ARG A 57 31.06 -2.94 -2.80
C ARG A 57 29.57 -2.99 -2.51
N CYS A 58 29.02 -1.99 -1.83
CA CYS A 58 27.59 -1.88 -1.59
C CYS A 58 26.79 -1.71 -2.89
N LEU A 59 27.27 -0.87 -3.82
CA LEU A 59 26.67 -0.73 -5.15
C LEU A 59 26.71 -2.05 -5.94
N CYS A 60 27.87 -2.69 -6.03
CA CYS A 60 28.02 -3.96 -6.73
C CYS A 60 27.13 -5.05 -6.13
N ASN A 61 27.08 -5.17 -4.80
CA ASN A 61 26.21 -6.14 -4.13
C ASN A 61 24.73 -5.87 -4.41
N ARG A 62 24.31 -4.60 -4.36
CA ARG A 62 22.92 -4.22 -4.67
C ARG A 62 22.59 -4.51 -6.14
N GLN A 63 23.48 -4.17 -7.05
CA GLN A 63 23.33 -4.46 -8.48
C GLN A 63 23.26 -5.97 -8.73
N GLN A 64 24.10 -6.78 -8.07
CA GLN A 64 24.04 -8.24 -8.17
C GLN A 64 22.74 -8.83 -7.60
N GLN A 65 22.18 -8.24 -6.54
CA GLN A 65 20.93 -8.72 -5.96
C GLN A 65 19.70 -8.31 -6.77
N GLN A 66 19.73 -7.15 -7.41
CA GLN A 66 18.62 -6.62 -8.22
C GLN A 66 18.69 -7.04 -9.69
N SER A 67 19.87 -7.47 -10.17
CA SER A 67 20.04 -7.93 -11.54
C SER A 67 19.52 -9.36 -11.69
N ILE A 68 18.58 -9.51 -12.61
CA ILE A 68 18.14 -10.82 -13.10
C ILE A 68 19.17 -11.29 -14.12
N ARG A 69 19.89 -12.36 -13.79
CA ARG A 69 20.91 -12.94 -14.67
C ARG A 69 20.36 -14.03 -15.61
N SER A 70 19.32 -14.72 -15.14
CA SER A 70 18.66 -15.75 -15.91
C SER A 70 17.23 -15.93 -15.43
N ILE A 71 16.35 -16.31 -16.36
CA ILE A 71 14.96 -16.67 -16.10
C ILE A 71 14.68 -18.01 -16.76
N ARG A 72 13.87 -18.87 -16.12
CA ARG A 72 13.29 -20.05 -16.74
C ARG A 72 11.93 -19.70 -17.32
N THR A 73 11.76 -19.96 -18.62
CA THR A 73 10.50 -19.80 -19.35
C THR A 73 9.48 -20.86 -18.92
N ASN A 74 8.23 -20.68 -19.34
CA ASN A 74 7.17 -21.67 -19.12
C ASN A 74 7.45 -23.01 -19.83
N THR A 75 8.28 -23.01 -20.88
CA THR A 75 8.74 -24.21 -21.60
C THR A 75 9.93 -24.91 -20.92
N GLY A 76 10.43 -24.37 -19.81
CA GLY A 76 11.56 -24.93 -19.05
C GLY A 76 12.94 -24.49 -19.52
N ILE A 77 13.03 -23.70 -20.60
CA ILE A 77 14.28 -23.17 -21.15
C ILE A 77 14.81 -22.04 -20.26
N VAL A 78 16.11 -22.00 -20.01
CA VAL A 78 16.75 -20.91 -19.26
C VAL A 78 17.31 -19.89 -20.24
N VAL A 79 16.81 -18.66 -20.15
CA VAL A 79 17.27 -17.51 -20.93
C VAL A 79 18.19 -16.63 -20.09
N THR A 80 19.20 -16.04 -20.73
CA THR A 80 20.21 -15.16 -20.09
C THR A 80 20.39 -13.83 -20.82
N GLU A 81 19.98 -13.75 -22.09
CA GLU A 81 20.13 -12.56 -22.92
C GLU A 81 19.15 -11.45 -22.47
N PRO A 82 19.57 -10.18 -22.36
CA PRO A 82 18.74 -9.09 -21.81
C PRO A 82 17.39 -8.89 -22.50
N LEU A 83 17.34 -9.03 -23.84
CA LEU A 83 16.10 -8.89 -24.60
C LEU A 83 15.14 -10.02 -24.27
N ASN A 84 15.63 -11.27 -24.29
CA ASN A 84 14.84 -12.45 -23.97
C ASN A 84 14.36 -12.46 -22.51
N LEU A 85 15.19 -11.95 -21.57
CA LEU A 85 14.79 -11.78 -20.17
C LEU A 85 13.62 -10.80 -20.02
N THR A 86 13.68 -9.68 -20.74
CA THR A 86 12.63 -8.65 -20.71
C THR A 86 11.34 -9.18 -21.31
N GLU A 87 11.43 -9.86 -22.46
CA GLU A 87 10.26 -10.43 -23.14
C GLU A 87 9.61 -11.54 -22.31
N THR A 88 10.41 -12.46 -21.77
CA THR A 88 9.90 -13.54 -20.88
C THR A 88 9.20 -12.95 -19.65
N ALA A 89 9.75 -11.88 -19.08
CA ALA A 89 9.12 -11.19 -17.95
C ALA A 89 7.81 -10.49 -18.37
N ARG A 90 7.79 -9.85 -19.55
CA ARG A 90 6.60 -9.20 -20.11
C ARG A 90 5.48 -10.20 -20.29
N GLU A 91 5.72 -11.30 -21.01
CA GLU A 91 4.74 -12.37 -21.25
C GLU A 91 4.20 -12.96 -19.95
N TYR A 92 5.09 -13.26 -19.00
CA TYR A 92 4.70 -13.83 -17.71
C TYR A 92 3.76 -12.90 -16.92
N TYR A 93 4.11 -11.61 -16.81
CA TYR A 93 3.28 -10.66 -16.05
C TYR A 93 2.04 -10.22 -16.83
N GLU A 94 2.09 -10.15 -18.16
CA GLU A 94 0.90 -9.94 -18.99
C GLU A 94 -0.13 -11.05 -18.78
N GLN A 95 0.32 -12.32 -18.77
CA GLN A 95 -0.55 -13.44 -18.44
C GLN A 95 -1.05 -13.37 -16.99
N LEU A 96 -0.16 -13.07 -16.03
CA LEU A 96 -0.53 -13.00 -14.60
C LEU A 96 -1.57 -11.92 -14.30
N TYR A 97 -1.54 -10.80 -15.04
CA TYR A 97 -2.46 -9.68 -14.88
C TYR A 97 -3.62 -9.70 -15.87
N SER A 98 -3.72 -10.73 -16.71
CA SER A 98 -4.89 -10.94 -17.54
C SER A 98 -6.08 -11.35 -16.66
N PRO A 99 -7.28 -10.80 -16.90
CA PRO A 99 -8.45 -11.17 -16.13
C PRO A 99 -8.79 -12.64 -16.36
N ASP A 100 -9.13 -13.34 -15.28
CA ASP A 100 -9.76 -14.66 -15.37
C ASP A 100 -11.15 -14.57 -16.01
N PRO A 101 -11.69 -15.67 -16.56
CA PRO A 101 -13.06 -15.72 -17.05
C PRO A 101 -14.06 -15.27 -15.98
N ILE A 102 -14.95 -14.34 -16.34
CA ILE A 102 -15.95 -13.78 -15.43
C ILE A 102 -17.26 -14.52 -15.60
N ASP A 103 -17.82 -15.02 -14.49
CA ASP A 103 -19.18 -15.54 -14.42
C ASP A 103 -20.12 -14.44 -13.90
N GLU A 104 -20.87 -13.82 -14.81
CA GLU A 104 -21.81 -12.74 -14.47
C GLU A 104 -22.94 -13.21 -13.56
N GLN A 105 -23.37 -14.48 -13.66
CA GLN A 105 -24.43 -15.03 -12.81
C GLN A 105 -23.91 -15.19 -11.38
N ALA A 106 -22.70 -15.74 -11.22
CA ALA A 106 -22.08 -15.86 -9.90
C ALA A 106 -21.87 -14.49 -9.23
N ILE A 107 -21.51 -13.46 -10.00
CA ILE A 107 -21.41 -12.08 -9.49
C ILE A 107 -22.78 -11.57 -9.03
N SER A 108 -23.81 -11.72 -9.87
CA SER A 108 -25.17 -11.27 -9.54
C SER A 108 -25.68 -11.98 -8.28
N ASP A 109 -25.48 -13.29 -8.18
CA ASP A 109 -25.88 -14.10 -7.03
C ASP A 109 -25.13 -13.62 -5.77
N LEU A 110 -23.81 -13.38 -5.85
CA LEU A 110 -23.03 -12.87 -4.73
C LEU A 110 -23.50 -11.47 -4.29
N LEU A 111 -23.74 -10.57 -5.24
CA LEU A 111 -24.20 -9.21 -4.95
C LEU A 111 -25.63 -9.16 -4.41
N SER A 112 -26.48 -10.14 -4.74
CA SER A 112 -27.85 -10.23 -4.19
C SER A 112 -27.91 -10.42 -2.67
N HIS A 113 -26.81 -10.85 -2.05
CA HIS A 113 -26.69 -11.00 -0.61
C HIS A 113 -26.23 -9.71 0.10
N VAL A 114 -25.84 -8.68 -0.66
CA VAL A 114 -25.50 -7.37 -0.08
C VAL A 114 -26.80 -6.65 0.28
N PRO A 115 -27.02 -6.30 1.55
CA PRO A 115 -28.27 -5.66 1.94
C PRO A 115 -28.37 -4.25 1.36
N ASP A 116 -29.57 -3.82 0.96
CA ASP A 116 -29.81 -2.46 0.44
C ASP A 116 -29.38 -1.36 1.43
N SER A 117 -29.38 -1.68 2.73
CA SER A 117 -28.92 -0.80 3.79
C SER A 117 -27.40 -0.60 3.80
N ALA A 118 -26.61 -1.40 3.08
CA ALA A 118 -25.17 -1.21 2.90
C ALA A 118 -24.87 -0.16 1.83
N SER A 119 -25.57 0.97 1.90
CA SER A 119 -25.42 2.12 1.01
C SER A 119 -25.08 3.37 1.82
N ILE A 120 -24.39 4.31 1.18
CA ILE A 120 -24.10 5.62 1.76
C ILE A 120 -25.32 6.55 1.63
N SER A 121 -25.47 7.50 2.55
CA SER A 121 -26.50 8.54 2.41
C SER A 121 -26.21 9.43 1.19
N LEU A 122 -27.25 10.09 0.69
CA LEU A 122 -27.14 11.05 -0.41
C LEU A 122 -26.18 12.19 -0.07
N ASP A 123 -26.21 12.70 1.16
CA ASP A 123 -25.30 13.77 1.61
C ASP A 123 -23.83 13.33 1.53
N VAL A 124 -23.53 12.08 1.89
CA VAL A 124 -22.19 11.51 1.79
C VAL A 124 -21.80 11.35 0.32
N HIS A 125 -22.71 10.87 -0.51
CA HIS A 125 -22.49 10.74 -1.96
C HIS A 125 -22.10 12.08 -2.59
N GLU A 126 -22.87 13.15 -2.33
CA GLU A 126 -22.56 14.49 -2.83
C GLU A 126 -21.21 15.00 -2.31
N ASN A 127 -20.91 14.78 -1.03
CA ASN A 127 -19.64 15.18 -0.44
C ASN A 127 -18.43 14.47 -1.07
N LEU A 128 -18.55 13.19 -1.39
CA LEU A 128 -17.49 12.43 -2.07
C LEU A 128 -17.18 13.00 -3.45
N LEU A 129 -18.20 13.50 -4.15
CA LEU A 129 -18.12 14.03 -5.52
C LEU A 129 -17.80 15.53 -5.62
N ASN A 130 -17.81 16.25 -4.50
CA ASN A 130 -17.45 17.66 -4.48
C ASN A 130 -16.06 17.90 -5.07
N PHE A 131 -15.83 19.07 -5.67
CA PHE A 131 -14.47 19.40 -6.11
C PHE A 131 -13.52 19.49 -4.92
N TRP A 132 -12.26 19.09 -5.13
CA TRP A 132 -11.21 19.37 -4.17
C TRP A 132 -10.90 20.86 -4.15
N THR A 133 -10.53 21.32 -2.97
CA THR A 133 -9.99 22.65 -2.71
C THR A 133 -8.46 22.63 -2.70
N MET A 134 -7.85 23.80 -2.85
CA MET A 134 -6.41 23.99 -2.76
C MET A 134 -5.85 23.54 -1.40
N ASP A 135 -6.60 23.79 -0.32
CA ASP A 135 -6.22 23.42 1.05
C ASP A 135 -6.22 21.90 1.24
N GLU A 136 -7.23 21.19 0.74
CA GLU A 136 -7.27 19.72 0.77
C GLU A 136 -6.06 19.11 0.03
N VAL A 137 -5.73 19.62 -1.15
CA VAL A 137 -4.58 19.15 -1.93
C VAL A 137 -3.27 19.46 -1.22
N SER A 138 -3.14 20.67 -0.64
CA SER A 138 -1.96 21.07 0.15
C SER A 138 -1.74 20.13 1.35
N LYS A 139 -2.79 19.88 2.15
CA LYS A 139 -2.75 18.94 3.28
C LYS A 139 -2.39 17.53 2.84
N CYS A 140 -2.92 17.08 1.69
CA CYS A 140 -2.57 15.78 1.12
C CYS A 140 -1.07 15.70 0.77
N LEU A 141 -0.55 16.71 0.08
CA LEU A 141 0.87 16.81 -0.31
C LEU A 141 1.81 16.88 0.91
N GLN A 142 1.44 17.60 1.97
CA GLN A 142 2.25 17.69 3.19
C GLN A 142 2.43 16.34 3.89
N ARG A 143 1.45 15.44 3.76
CA ARG A 143 1.48 14.08 4.35
C ARG A 143 2.18 13.04 3.46
N THR A 144 2.75 13.45 2.33
CA THR A 144 3.50 12.55 1.46
C THR A 144 4.89 12.24 2.02
N PRO A 145 5.44 11.05 1.76
CA PRO A 145 6.79 10.71 2.19
C PRO A 145 7.83 11.56 1.45
N THR A 146 8.88 11.97 2.16
CA THR A 146 10.01 12.72 1.59
C THR A 146 10.95 11.85 0.75
N LYS A 147 10.86 10.52 0.91
CA LYS A 147 11.62 9.54 0.13
C LYS A 147 10.65 8.67 -0.65
N SER A 148 10.63 8.82 -1.96
CA SER A 148 9.78 8.05 -2.88
C SER A 148 10.45 7.87 -4.23
N SER A 149 10.23 6.73 -4.87
CA SER A 149 10.59 6.54 -6.27
C SER A 149 9.52 7.17 -7.18
N PRO A 150 9.91 8.00 -8.16
CA PRO A 150 8.99 8.60 -9.12
C PRO A 150 8.47 7.57 -10.14
N GLY A 151 7.46 7.98 -10.92
CA GLY A 151 6.99 7.21 -12.07
C GLY A 151 7.84 7.47 -13.32
N VAL A 152 7.26 7.26 -14.49
CA VAL A 152 7.90 7.43 -15.81
C VAL A 152 8.38 8.87 -16.08
N ASP A 153 7.83 9.85 -15.38
CA ASP A 153 8.15 11.28 -15.52
C ASP A 153 9.36 11.73 -14.68
N GLY A 154 9.83 10.89 -13.76
CA GLY A 154 10.93 11.25 -12.86
C GLY A 154 10.57 12.27 -11.77
N ILE A 155 9.29 12.62 -11.57
CA ILE A 155 8.87 13.65 -10.60
C ILE A 155 8.46 13.00 -9.27
N PRO A 156 9.24 13.17 -8.17
CA PRO A 156 8.85 12.67 -6.85
C PRO A 156 7.94 13.67 -6.10
N TYR A 157 7.32 13.21 -5.01
CA TYR A 157 6.43 14.05 -4.19
C TYR A 157 7.07 15.35 -3.69
N VAL A 158 8.35 15.31 -3.34
CA VAL A 158 9.07 16.49 -2.83
C VAL A 158 9.10 17.61 -3.88
N ILE A 159 9.27 17.26 -5.15
CA ILE A 159 9.25 18.24 -6.24
C ILE A 159 7.82 18.73 -6.46
N LEU A 160 6.81 17.84 -6.48
CA LEU A 160 5.41 18.27 -6.59
C LEU A 160 5.01 19.24 -5.49
N ARG A 161 5.44 19.01 -4.24
CA ARG A 161 5.16 19.91 -3.12
C ARG A 161 5.78 21.29 -3.34
N LEU A 162 7.05 21.36 -3.74
CA LEU A 162 7.72 22.62 -4.05
C LEU A 162 7.05 23.38 -5.20
N LEU A 163 6.64 22.64 -6.25
CA LEU A 163 5.94 23.23 -7.39
C LEU A 163 4.54 23.71 -7.03
N PHE A 164 3.86 23.04 -6.08
CA PHE A 164 2.52 23.41 -5.63
C PHE A 164 2.49 24.76 -4.90
N ASP A 165 3.61 25.22 -4.35
CA ASP A 165 3.72 26.57 -3.77
C ASP A 165 3.63 27.67 -4.84
N HIS A 166 3.86 27.35 -6.11
CA HIS A 166 3.75 28.30 -7.22
C HIS A 166 2.28 28.52 -7.63
N PRO A 167 1.75 29.76 -7.58
CA PRO A 167 0.30 30.02 -7.76
C PRO A 167 -0.31 29.55 -9.08
N PHE A 168 0.47 29.55 -10.17
CA PHE A 168 0.01 29.04 -11.46
C PHE A 168 -0.07 27.51 -11.46
N ILE A 169 0.96 26.83 -10.95
CA ILE A 169 1.03 25.36 -10.95
C ILE A 169 -0.04 24.79 -10.03
N CYS A 170 -0.21 25.41 -8.87
CA CYS A 170 -1.24 25.07 -7.90
C CYS A 170 -2.65 25.03 -8.52
N ARG A 171 -3.03 26.12 -9.22
CA ARG A 171 -4.31 26.24 -9.93
C ARG A 171 -4.43 25.25 -11.09
N PHE A 172 -3.36 25.07 -11.87
CA PHE A 172 -3.33 24.10 -12.96
C PHE A 172 -3.51 22.66 -12.45
N PHE A 173 -2.76 22.30 -11.40
CA PHE A 173 -2.81 20.97 -10.80
C PHE A 173 -4.19 20.67 -10.22
N LEU A 174 -4.79 21.62 -9.50
CA LEU A 174 -6.15 21.47 -8.98
C LEU A 174 -7.16 21.24 -10.10
N ARG A 175 -7.03 21.97 -11.21
CA ARG A 175 -7.90 21.78 -12.38
C ARG A 175 -7.75 20.38 -12.96
N VAL A 176 -6.53 19.87 -13.10
CA VAL A 176 -6.30 18.49 -13.58
C VAL A 176 -6.99 17.47 -12.67
N LEU A 177 -6.82 17.58 -11.35
CA LEU A 177 -7.44 16.67 -10.38
C LEU A 177 -8.98 16.71 -10.47
N ASN A 178 -9.57 17.91 -10.48
CA ASN A 178 -11.03 18.07 -10.52
C ASN A 178 -11.63 17.68 -11.88
N THR A 179 -10.92 17.88 -12.99
CA THR A 179 -11.33 17.35 -14.29
C THR A 179 -11.30 15.83 -14.29
N ALA A 180 -10.25 15.21 -13.72
CA ALA A 180 -10.17 13.76 -13.60
C ALA A 180 -11.31 13.18 -12.74
N LEU A 181 -11.66 13.84 -11.63
CA LEU A 181 -12.77 13.43 -10.76
C LEU A 181 -14.12 13.48 -11.50
N ARG A 182 -14.43 14.60 -12.16
CA ARG A 182 -15.75 14.81 -12.77
C ARG A 182 -15.93 14.06 -14.08
N GLU A 183 -14.90 14.03 -14.92
CA GLU A 183 -15.02 13.52 -16.30
C GLU A 183 -14.50 12.08 -16.45
N GLY A 184 -13.85 11.52 -15.43
CA GLY A 184 -13.20 10.21 -15.52
C GLY A 184 -12.06 10.17 -16.55
N LYS A 185 -11.53 11.34 -16.93
CA LYS A 185 -10.44 11.48 -17.91
C LYS A 185 -9.13 11.74 -17.22
N TYR A 186 -8.18 10.82 -17.40
CA TYR A 186 -6.88 10.88 -16.73
C TYR A 186 -5.77 11.27 -17.71
N PRO A 187 -4.74 12.01 -17.26
CA PRO A 187 -3.52 12.18 -18.04
C PRO A 187 -2.95 10.84 -18.53
N PRO A 188 -2.45 10.72 -19.77
CA PRO A 188 -1.90 9.46 -20.28
C PRO A 188 -0.71 8.91 -19.48
N THR A 189 -0.01 9.75 -18.71
CA THR A 189 1.05 9.31 -17.81
C THR A 189 0.53 8.53 -16.60
N TRP A 190 -0.71 8.77 -16.15
CA TRP A 190 -1.30 8.06 -15.01
C TRP A 190 -1.61 6.60 -15.33
N GLN A 191 -1.80 6.29 -16.61
CA GLN A 191 -2.06 4.95 -17.14
C GLN A 191 -0.76 4.22 -17.50
N ARG A 192 0.41 4.83 -17.25
CA ARG A 192 1.72 4.22 -17.48
C ARG A 192 2.40 3.96 -16.14
N SER A 193 3.08 2.82 -16.05
CA SER A 193 3.85 2.46 -14.86
C SER A 193 5.19 1.84 -15.25
N VAL A 194 6.21 2.05 -14.41
CA VAL A 194 7.47 1.31 -14.51
C VAL A 194 7.41 0.13 -13.56
N ILE A 195 7.51 -1.10 -14.08
CA ILE A 195 7.57 -2.29 -13.24
C ILE A 195 9.02 -2.56 -12.83
N ILE A 196 9.25 -2.65 -11.52
CA ILE A 196 10.52 -3.09 -10.95
C ILE A 196 10.32 -4.43 -10.26
N LEU A 197 11.20 -5.39 -10.54
CA LEU A 197 11.16 -6.72 -9.94
C LEU A 197 12.07 -6.77 -8.71
N LEU A 198 11.48 -7.08 -7.55
CA LEU A 198 12.22 -7.30 -6.31
C LEU A 198 12.32 -8.79 -5.98
N PRO A 199 13.50 -9.30 -5.59
CA PRO A 199 13.65 -10.73 -5.29
C PRO A 199 12.87 -11.12 -4.02
N LYS A 200 12.15 -12.25 -4.10
CA LYS A 200 11.60 -13.00 -2.94
C LYS A 200 12.60 -14.07 -2.51
N LYS A 201 12.26 -14.79 -1.43
CA LYS A 201 12.89 -16.07 -1.09
C LYS A 201 12.58 -17.09 -2.19
N GLY A 202 13.50 -18.04 -2.41
CA GLY A 202 13.35 -19.11 -3.39
C GLY A 202 14.33 -19.00 -4.55
N ASP A 203 14.11 -19.85 -5.57
CA ASP A 203 14.91 -19.92 -6.79
C ASP A 203 14.72 -18.66 -7.66
N ARG A 204 15.79 -17.88 -7.84
CA ARG A 204 15.77 -16.62 -8.58
C ARG A 204 15.60 -16.78 -10.09
N ILE A 205 15.77 -18.01 -10.60
CA ILE A 205 15.52 -18.32 -12.01
C ILE A 205 14.00 -18.31 -12.28
N GLN A 206 13.14 -18.45 -11.25
CA GLN A 206 11.68 -18.49 -11.41
C GLN A 206 11.07 -17.10 -11.19
N LEU A 207 10.35 -16.57 -12.19
CA LEU A 207 9.70 -15.25 -12.12
C LEU A 207 8.68 -15.11 -10.98
N LYS A 208 8.02 -16.20 -10.57
CA LYS A 208 7.11 -16.22 -9.40
C LYS A 208 7.78 -15.80 -8.08
N ASN A 209 9.11 -16.00 -8.00
CA ASN A 209 9.95 -15.60 -6.87
C ASN A 209 10.46 -14.15 -7.01
N TRP A 210 9.84 -13.35 -7.88
CA TRP A 210 10.03 -11.92 -7.97
C TRP A 210 8.71 -11.19 -7.69
N ARG A 211 8.78 -10.08 -6.96
CA ARG A 211 7.66 -9.19 -6.67
C ARG A 211 7.69 -8.05 -7.67
N PRO A 212 6.69 -7.92 -8.55
CA PRO A 212 6.52 -6.72 -9.33
C PRO A 212 6.09 -5.56 -8.41
N ILE A 213 6.76 -4.43 -8.55
CA ILE A 213 6.34 -3.14 -7.98
C ILE A 213 6.11 -2.19 -9.13
N SER A 214 4.88 -1.72 -9.28
CA SER A 214 4.50 -0.73 -10.28
C SER A 214 4.74 0.69 -9.73
N LEU A 215 5.65 1.41 -10.37
CA LEU A 215 5.90 2.82 -10.10
C LEU A 215 5.05 3.69 -11.02
N ILE A 216 3.93 4.17 -10.48
CA ILE A 216 3.09 5.20 -11.13
C ILE A 216 3.55 6.60 -10.75
N CYS A 217 3.19 7.59 -11.57
CA CYS A 217 3.49 9.01 -11.35
C CYS A 217 2.95 9.52 -10.00
N ALA A 218 3.66 10.47 -9.40
CA ALA A 218 3.35 10.93 -8.05
C ALA A 218 2.00 11.68 -7.99
N ASP A 219 1.64 12.42 -9.04
CA ASP A 219 0.35 13.09 -9.20
C ASP A 219 -0.83 12.11 -9.25
N ALA A 220 -0.69 10.99 -9.97
CA ALA A 220 -1.68 9.91 -9.96
C ALA A 220 -1.89 9.35 -8.54
N LYS A 221 -0.81 9.21 -7.75
CA LYS A 221 -0.90 8.78 -6.35
C LYS A 221 -1.55 9.84 -5.44
N ILE A 222 -1.36 11.13 -5.73
CA ILE A 222 -2.07 12.20 -5.01
C ILE A 222 -3.57 12.10 -5.27
N PHE A 223 -3.98 11.91 -6.53
CA PHE A 223 -5.38 11.73 -6.89
C PHE A 223 -6.03 10.56 -6.15
N THR A 224 -5.41 9.37 -6.18
CA THR A 224 -5.95 8.20 -5.47
C THR A 224 -5.97 8.40 -3.95
N ARG A 225 -4.94 9.05 -3.39
CA ARG A 225 -4.90 9.39 -1.95
C ARG A 225 -6.02 10.35 -1.55
N LEU A 226 -6.35 11.34 -2.37
CA LEU A 226 -7.46 12.26 -2.12
C LEU A 226 -8.80 11.52 -2.10
N LEU A 227 -9.02 10.60 -3.05
CA LEU A 227 -10.20 9.72 -3.06
C LEU A 227 -10.27 8.86 -1.79
N THR A 228 -9.20 8.14 -1.47
CA THR A 228 -9.16 7.28 -0.27
C THR A 228 -9.37 8.09 1.00
N THR A 229 -8.80 9.30 1.10
CA THR A 229 -8.97 10.18 2.28
C THR A 229 -10.43 10.56 2.49
N ARG A 230 -11.19 10.80 1.42
CA ARG A 230 -12.62 11.09 1.51
C ARG A 230 -13.48 9.87 1.79
N LEU A 231 -13.11 8.70 1.27
CA LEU A 231 -13.84 7.45 1.49
C LEU A 231 -13.65 6.88 2.89
N THR A 232 -12.43 6.99 3.43
CA THR A 232 -12.01 6.31 4.68
C THR A 232 -12.98 6.49 5.86
N PRO A 233 -13.51 7.70 6.15
CA PRO A 233 -14.43 7.90 7.28
C PRO A 233 -15.71 7.05 7.22
N TYR A 234 -16.14 6.64 6.04
CA TYR A 234 -17.39 5.90 5.83
C TYR A 234 -17.17 4.39 5.68
N LEU A 235 -15.93 3.95 5.42
CA LEU A 235 -15.63 2.54 5.18
C LEU A 235 -15.91 1.66 6.40
N SER A 236 -15.77 2.18 7.62
CA SER A 236 -16.00 1.38 8.83
C SER A 236 -17.44 0.89 8.98
N ASP A 237 -18.38 1.63 8.41
CA ASP A 237 -19.82 1.40 8.54
C ASP A 237 -20.32 0.51 7.40
N LEU A 238 -19.62 0.51 6.27
CA LEU A 238 -19.94 -0.28 5.08
C LEU A 238 -19.23 -1.63 5.05
N ILE A 239 -18.03 -1.72 5.63
CA ILE A 239 -17.17 -2.90 5.57
C ILE A 239 -17.28 -3.70 6.86
N ASP A 240 -17.62 -4.98 6.73
CA ASP A 240 -17.77 -5.94 7.82
C ASP A 240 -16.63 -5.82 8.84
N PRO A 241 -16.91 -5.79 10.17
CA PRO A 241 -15.89 -5.63 11.21
C PRO A 241 -14.75 -6.65 11.18
N HIS A 242 -14.99 -7.85 10.62
CA HIS A 242 -13.99 -8.89 10.45
C HIS A 242 -13.05 -8.61 9.28
N GLN A 243 -13.34 -7.70 8.35
CA GLN A 243 -12.33 -7.27 7.39
C GLN A 243 -11.32 -6.33 8.07
N THR A 244 -10.18 -6.87 8.49
CA THR A 244 -9.17 -6.09 9.26
C THR A 244 -8.06 -5.51 8.39
N GLY A 245 -7.85 -6.05 7.18
CA GLY A 245 -6.82 -5.58 6.25
C GLY A 245 -7.13 -4.19 5.72
N PHE A 246 -6.14 -3.28 5.75
CA PHE A 246 -6.20 -1.93 5.17
C PHE A 246 -7.31 -1.00 5.72
N MET A 247 -7.94 -1.37 6.83
CA MET A 247 -8.98 -0.60 7.49
C MET A 247 -8.40 0.24 8.63
N ALA A 248 -8.74 1.53 8.67
CA ALA A 248 -8.29 2.42 9.73
C ALA A 248 -8.74 1.91 11.11
N GLY A 249 -7.80 1.84 12.06
CA GLY A 249 -8.08 1.38 13.43
C GLY A 249 -8.35 -0.12 13.58
N ARG A 250 -8.10 -0.94 12.54
CA ARG A 250 -8.18 -2.41 12.61
C ARG A 250 -6.78 -3.01 12.47
N PHE A 251 -6.48 -4.07 13.22
CA PHE A 251 -5.17 -4.71 13.20
C PHE A 251 -5.29 -6.16 12.74
N ILE A 252 -4.61 -6.51 11.65
CA ILE A 252 -4.61 -7.88 11.09
C ILE A 252 -4.12 -8.93 12.10
N GLY A 253 -3.26 -8.54 13.05
CA GLY A 253 -2.79 -9.45 14.10
C GLY A 253 -3.89 -9.90 15.07
N ASP A 254 -5.00 -9.16 15.17
CA ASP A 254 -6.14 -9.55 16.00
C ASP A 254 -6.75 -10.87 15.53
N HIS A 255 -6.83 -11.09 14.22
CA HIS A 255 -7.28 -12.37 13.65
C HIS A 255 -6.35 -13.52 14.02
N GLY A 256 -5.04 -13.30 13.91
CA GLY A 256 -4.05 -14.30 14.30
C GLY A 256 -4.05 -14.59 15.80
N PHE A 257 -4.44 -13.62 16.63
CA PHE A 257 -4.66 -13.84 18.07
C PHE A 257 -5.95 -14.62 18.32
N CYS A 258 -7.08 -14.21 17.73
CA CYS A 258 -8.36 -14.90 17.84
C CYS A 258 -8.26 -16.37 17.42
N ALA A 259 -7.62 -16.65 16.27
CA ALA A 259 -7.39 -18.01 15.80
C ALA A 259 -6.59 -18.84 16.82
N ARG A 260 -5.54 -18.25 17.42
CA ARG A 260 -4.75 -18.92 18.47
C ARG A 260 -5.57 -19.23 19.72
N VAL A 261 -6.42 -18.30 20.17
CA VAL A 261 -7.30 -18.52 21.33
C VAL A 261 -8.31 -19.63 21.04
N ILE A 262 -8.99 -19.59 19.89
CA ILE A 262 -9.97 -20.61 19.48
C ILE A 262 -9.30 -22.00 19.42
N MET A 263 -8.13 -22.09 18.78
CA MET A 263 -7.37 -23.34 18.73
C MET A 263 -6.95 -23.82 20.13
N GLY A 264 -6.59 -22.90 21.04
CA GLY A 264 -6.26 -23.22 22.42
C GLY A 264 -7.44 -23.83 23.19
N ILE A 265 -8.62 -23.20 23.09
CA ILE A 265 -9.86 -23.69 23.69
C ILE A 265 -10.24 -25.05 23.12
N ALA A 266 -10.22 -25.21 21.79
CA ALA A 266 -10.55 -26.48 21.15
C ALA A 266 -9.64 -27.62 21.65
N ARG A 267 -8.33 -27.36 21.81
CA ARG A 267 -7.39 -28.34 22.40
C ARG A 267 -7.70 -28.66 23.86
N GLN A 268 -8.00 -27.66 24.68
CA GLN A 268 -8.29 -27.83 26.10
C GLN A 268 -9.53 -28.71 26.32
N TYR A 269 -10.59 -28.48 25.55
CA TYR A 269 -11.86 -29.20 25.66
C TYR A 269 -11.95 -30.42 24.74
N LYS A 270 -10.86 -30.77 24.02
CA LYS A 270 -10.81 -31.86 23.03
C LYS A 270 -11.93 -31.79 21.99
N LEU A 271 -12.28 -30.58 21.59
CA LEU A 271 -13.30 -30.35 20.56
C LEU A 271 -12.70 -30.69 19.19
N PRO A 272 -13.39 -31.48 18.36
CA PRO A 272 -12.98 -31.67 16.97
C PRO A 272 -13.17 -30.35 16.21
N GLY A 273 -12.20 -29.97 15.38
CA GLY A 273 -12.28 -28.76 14.58
C GLY A 273 -11.16 -28.66 13.55
N VAL A 274 -11.44 -27.97 12.45
CA VAL A 274 -10.50 -27.65 11.38
C VAL A 274 -10.46 -26.14 11.21
N SER A 275 -9.25 -25.58 11.10
CA SER A 275 -9.05 -24.18 10.72
C SER A 275 -8.70 -24.15 9.24
N LEU A 276 -9.51 -23.45 8.44
CA LEU A 276 -9.26 -23.25 7.02
C LEU A 276 -8.81 -21.80 6.80
N PRO A 277 -7.55 -21.55 6.37
CA PRO A 277 -7.17 -20.24 5.86
C PRO A 277 -7.78 -20.07 4.46
N LEU A 278 -8.51 -18.98 4.26
CA LEU A 278 -8.93 -18.52 2.95
C LEU A 278 -7.90 -17.46 2.52
N ASP A 279 -7.12 -17.74 1.47
CA ASP A 279 -6.14 -16.82 0.87
C ASP A 279 -6.80 -15.94 -0.20
#